data_AF-A0A2S9G4W4-F1
#
_entry.id   AF-A0A2S9G4W4-F1
#
_cell.length_a   1.000
_cell.length_b   1.000
_cell.length_c   1.000
_cell.angle_alpha   90.00
_cell.angle_beta   90.00
_cell.angle_gamma   90.00
#
_symmetry.space_group_name_H-M   'P 1'
#
loop_
_entity.id
_entity.type
_entity.pdbx_description
1 polymer ?
#
loop_
_entity_poly.entity_id
_entity_poly.type
_entity_poly.pdbx_seq_one_letter_code
_entity_poly.pdbx_strand_id
1 'polypeptide(L)'
;LGRTREVVEICRQVWRRERLSYDGKHYQLPLPAGRGTGLGKPLKLINHPVRERIPITIAALGPKNVELTAEIAEGWQPVFFYPEK
;
A
#
# COMPACT_ATOMS: atom_id res chain seq x y z
N LEU A 1 0.94 -4.73 -10.69
CA LEU A 1 1.63 -5.27 -9.50
C LEU A 1 2.33 -4.17 -8.72
N GLY A 2 3.30 -3.45 -9.33
CA GLY A 2 4.04 -2.37 -8.68
C GLY A 2 3.16 -1.42 -7.87
N ARG A 3 2.17 -0.78 -8.50
CA ARG A 3 1.27 0.16 -7.80
C ARG A 3 0.63 -0.39 -6.53
N THR A 4 0.13 -1.63 -6.55
CA THR A 4 -0.49 -2.27 -5.37
C THR A 4 0.53 -2.49 -4.26
N ARG A 5 1.74 -2.92 -4.61
CA ARG A 5 2.84 -3.07 -3.66
C ARG A 5 3.19 -1.74 -3.00
N GLU A 6 3.35 -0.68 -3.80
CA GLU A 6 3.68 0.65 -3.27
C GLU A 6 2.59 1.16 -2.32
N VAL A 7 1.31 0.97 -2.66
CA VAL A 7 0.19 1.34 -1.77
C VAL A 7 0.27 0.59 -0.45
N VAL A 8 0.50 -0.73 -0.47
CA VAL A 8 0.62 -1.55 0.76
C VAL A 8 1.79 -1.07 1.62
N GLU A 9 2.94 -0.78 1.01
CA GLU A 9 4.12 -0.26 1.71
C GLU A 9 3.85 1.10 2.35
N ILE A 10 3.26 2.05 1.60
CA ILE A 10 2.88 3.37 2.09
C ILE A 10 1.90 3.24 3.27
N CYS A 11 0.85 2.42 3.13
CA CYS A 11 -0.11 2.19 4.21
C CYS A 11 0.59 1.67 5.48
N ARG A 12 1.49 0.71 5.35
CA ARG A 12 2.26 0.17 6.49
C ARG A 12 3.15 1.23 7.15
N GLN A 13 3.83 2.09 6.40
CA GLN A 13 4.61 3.21 6.97
C GLN A 13 3.71 4.21 7.71
N VAL A 14 2.55 4.55 7.11
CA VAL A 14 1.59 5.48 7.70
C VAL A 14 1.02 4.95 9.02
N TRP A 15 0.67 3.66 9.10
CA TRP A 15 0.10 3.06 10.33
C TRP A 15 1.13 2.85 11.44
N ARG A 16 2.42 2.68 11.09
CA ARG A 16 3.54 2.80 12.04
C ARG A 16 3.79 4.23 12.49
N ARG A 17 3.08 5.20 11.89
CA ARG A 17 3.24 6.63 12.11
C ARG A 17 4.67 7.08 11.88
N GLU A 18 5.30 6.57 10.84
CA GLU A 18 6.56 7.10 10.37
C GLU A 18 6.30 8.44 9.66
N ARG A 19 7.32 9.30 9.55
CA ARG A 19 7.23 10.45 8.63
C ARG A 19 7.30 9.90 7.21
N LEU A 20 6.22 10.06 6.46
CA LEU A 20 6.10 9.45 5.14
C LEU A 20 7.00 10.16 4.13
N SER A 21 8.01 9.44 3.66
CA SER A 21 8.81 9.76 2.49
C SER A 21 8.88 8.50 1.64
N TYR A 22 8.50 8.59 0.38
CA TYR A 22 8.40 7.43 -0.50
C TYR A 22 8.81 7.83 -1.91
N ASP A 23 9.77 7.12 -2.50
CA ASP A 23 10.26 7.38 -3.86
C ASP A 23 10.10 6.12 -4.70
N GLY A 24 8.85 5.80 -5.02
CA GLY A 24 8.48 4.67 -5.85
C GLY A 24 8.29 5.05 -7.32
N LYS A 25 8.04 4.03 -8.13
CA LYS A 25 7.77 4.20 -9.55
C LYS A 25 6.41 4.86 -9.79
N HIS A 26 5.42 4.56 -8.95
CA HIS A 26 4.05 5.06 -9.09
C HIS A 26 3.75 6.22 -8.12
N TYR A 27 4.36 6.23 -6.94
CA TYR A 27 4.17 7.27 -5.93
C TYR A 27 5.50 7.90 -5.52
N GLN A 28 5.55 9.24 -5.57
CA GLN A 28 6.66 10.06 -5.08
C GLN A 28 6.07 11.01 -4.04
N LEU A 29 6.43 10.82 -2.78
CA LEU A 29 5.88 11.52 -1.63
C LEU A 29 7.01 12.09 -0.76
N PRO A 30 6.99 13.39 -0.44
CA PRO A 30 6.12 14.42 -1.02
C PRO A 30 6.29 14.55 -2.53
N LEU A 31 5.32 15.19 -3.20
CA LEU A 31 5.43 15.41 -4.65
C LEU A 31 6.72 16.20 -4.97
N PRO A 32 7.46 15.81 -6.04
CA PRO A 32 8.66 16.52 -6.47
C PRO A 32 8.40 17.98 -6.83
N ALA A 33 9.47 18.78 -6.90
CA ALA A 33 9.40 20.17 -7.36
C ALA A 33 8.70 20.28 -8.72
N GLY A 34 7.85 21.29 -8.88
CA GLY A 34 7.03 21.47 -10.09
C GLY A 34 5.80 20.55 -10.17
N ARG A 35 5.57 19.66 -9.19
CA ARG A 35 4.34 18.88 -9.06
C ARG A 35 3.59 19.28 -7.77
N GLY A 36 2.33 19.68 -7.91
CA GLY A 36 1.53 20.17 -6.77
C GLY A 36 1.84 21.62 -6.41
N THR A 37 1.62 21.99 -5.14
CA THR A 37 1.72 23.39 -4.67
C THR A 37 3.13 23.81 -4.24
N GLY A 38 4.09 22.88 -4.17
CA GLY A 38 5.43 23.14 -3.60
C GLY A 38 5.48 23.22 -2.07
N LEU A 39 4.34 23.09 -1.38
CA LEU A 39 4.24 23.10 0.09
C LEU A 39 4.30 21.70 0.72
N GLY A 40 4.51 20.67 -0.10
CA GLY A 40 4.59 19.29 0.34
C GLY A 40 5.78 19.05 1.26
N LYS A 41 5.55 18.41 2.39
CA LYS A 41 6.60 17.97 3.32
C LYS A 41 6.25 16.58 3.86
N PRO A 42 7.23 15.77 4.30
CA PRO A 42 6.92 14.50 4.93
C PRO A 42 6.03 14.71 6.15
N LEU A 43 4.88 14.03 6.17
CA LEU A 43 3.90 14.11 7.26
C LEU A 43 3.85 12.79 8.01
N LYS A 44 3.41 12.86 9.26
CA LYS A 44 3.15 11.72 10.13
C LYS A 44 1.68 11.75 10.54
N LEU A 45 1.06 10.58 10.63
CA LEU A 45 -0.33 10.45 11.08
C LEU A 45 -0.50 11.03 12.50
N ILE A 46 -1.45 11.96 12.66
CA ILE A 46 -1.74 12.62 13.95
C ILE A 46 -2.39 11.64 14.92
N ASN A 47 -3.31 10.83 14.43
CA ASN A 47 -4.02 9.83 15.24
C ASN A 47 -3.09 8.68 15.65
N HIS A 48 -3.47 7.98 16.71
CA HIS A 48 -2.78 6.80 17.23
C HIS A 48 -3.56 5.56 16.82
N PRO A 49 -3.09 4.77 15.83
CA PRO A 49 -3.73 3.51 15.49
C PRO A 49 -3.75 2.56 16.69
N VAL A 50 -4.84 1.79 16.84
CA VAL A 50 -4.98 0.77 17.89
C VAL A 50 -4.04 -0.43 17.69
N ARG A 51 -3.38 -0.53 16.53
CA ARG A 51 -2.34 -1.50 16.21
C ARG A 51 -1.42 -0.92 15.13
N GLU A 52 -0.13 -1.24 15.20
CA GLU A 52 0.87 -0.78 14.22
C GLU A 52 0.80 -1.51 12.88
N ARG A 53 0.29 -2.75 12.88
CA ARG A 53 0.20 -3.63 11.71
C ARG A 53 -1.25 -4.01 11.47
N ILE A 54 -1.93 -3.22 10.66
CA ILE A 54 -3.31 -3.50 10.23
C ILE A 54 -3.26 -4.59 9.14
N PRO A 55 -3.96 -5.74 9.31
CA PRO A 55 -4.02 -6.76 8.27
C PRO A 55 -4.66 -6.21 6.99
N ILE A 56 -4.05 -6.52 5.85
CA ILE A 56 -4.57 -6.15 4.53
C ILE A 56 -5.09 -7.41 3.84
N THR A 57 -6.28 -7.30 3.26
CA THR A 57 -6.84 -8.29 2.35
C THR A 57 -6.91 -7.68 0.95
N ILE A 58 -6.42 -8.40 -0.06
CA ILE A 58 -6.41 -7.91 -1.45
C ILE A 58 -7.38 -8.74 -2.29
N ALA A 59 -8.26 -8.05 -3.04
CA ALA A 59 -9.05 -8.68 -4.09
C ALA A 59 -8.21 -8.85 -5.35
N ALA A 60 -8.00 -10.10 -5.77
CA ALA A 60 -7.15 -10.46 -6.89
C ALA A 60 -7.72 -11.66 -7.65
N LEU A 61 -7.49 -11.72 -8.97
CA LEU A 61 -7.93 -12.83 -9.83
C LEU A 61 -6.78 -13.41 -10.65
N GLY A 62 -6.13 -12.58 -11.48
CA GLY A 62 -5.07 -13.04 -12.37
C GLY A 62 -3.87 -13.62 -11.60
N PRO A 63 -3.19 -14.67 -12.13
CA PRO A 63 -2.18 -15.43 -11.39
C PRO A 63 -1.10 -14.57 -10.72
N LYS A 64 -0.56 -13.58 -11.43
CA LYS A 64 0.47 -12.68 -10.88
C LYS A 64 -0.04 -11.78 -9.75
N ASN A 65 -1.32 -11.39 -9.76
CA ASN A 65 -1.90 -10.60 -8.67
C ASN A 65 -2.18 -11.48 -7.45
N VAL A 66 -2.57 -12.73 -7.66
CA VAL A 66 -2.75 -13.72 -6.58
C VAL A 66 -1.41 -14.03 -5.94
N GLU A 67 -0.36 -14.27 -6.73
CA GLU A 67 1.02 -14.45 -6.26
C GLU A 67 1.49 -13.24 -5.44
N LEU A 68 1.32 -12.02 -5.98
CA LEU A 68 1.62 -10.80 -5.23
C LEU A 68 0.84 -10.72 -3.91
N THR A 69 -0.44 -11.09 -3.93
CA THR A 69 -1.30 -11.06 -2.73
C THR A 69 -0.76 -11.99 -1.67
N ALA A 70 -0.38 -13.22 -2.04
CA ALA A 70 0.23 -14.18 -1.12
C ALA A 70 1.56 -13.67 -0.53
N GLU A 71 2.31 -12.88 -1.29
CA GLU A 71 3.58 -12.30 -0.82
C GLU A 71 3.37 -11.15 0.17
N ILE A 72 2.43 -10.23 -0.09
CA ILE A 72 2.39 -8.93 0.60
C ILE A 72 1.23 -8.74 1.56
N ALA A 73 0.22 -9.61 1.54
CA ALA A 73 -1.04 -9.42 2.27
C ALA A 73 -1.33 -10.58 3.23
N GLU A 74 -2.19 -10.31 4.22
CA GLU A 74 -2.63 -11.31 5.20
C GLU A 74 -3.86 -12.09 4.74
N GLY A 75 -4.52 -11.65 3.67
CA GLY A 75 -5.66 -12.35 3.11
C GLY A 75 -5.84 -12.08 1.62
N TRP A 76 -6.45 -13.05 0.96
CA TRP A 76 -6.89 -12.97 -0.42
C TRP A 76 -8.42 -12.97 -0.46
N GLN A 77 -9.00 -12.02 -1.19
CA GLN A 77 -10.45 -11.93 -1.42
C GLN A 77 -10.77 -12.24 -2.89
N PRO A 78 -10.91 -13.52 -3.24
CA PRO A 78 -11.30 -13.88 -4.59
C PRO A 78 -12.74 -13.47 -4.89
N VAL A 79 -13.04 -13.32 -6.17
CA VAL A 79 -14.40 -13.20 -6.69
C VAL A 79 -14.63 -14.34 -7.67
N PHE A 80 -15.65 -15.16 -7.43
CA PHE A 80 -15.99 -16.33 -8.25
C PHE A 80 -14.83 -17.33 -8.48
N PHE A 81 -13.90 -17.46 -7.52
CA PHE A 81 -12.84 -18.46 -7.60
C PHE A 81 -13.36 -19.83 -7.17
N TYR A 82 -13.09 -20.85 -7.99
CA TYR A 82 -13.41 -22.24 -7.70
C TYR A 82 -12.10 -23.03 -7.72
N PRO A 83 -11.52 -23.41 -6.56
CA PRO A 83 -10.16 -23.95 -6.47
C PRO A 83 -9.91 -25.21 -7.32
N GLU A 84 -10.95 -26.01 -7.54
CA GLU A 84 -10.89 -27.29 -8.24
C GLU A 84 -11.27 -27.22 -9.72
N LYS A 85 -11.48 -26.02 -10.30
CA LYS A 85 -11.74 -25.83 -11.74
C LYS A 85 -10.91 -24.71 -12.35
#